data_AF-A0A6J7EFM0-F1
#
_entry.id   AF-A0A6J7EFM0-F1
#
_cell.length_a   1.000
_cell.length_b   1.000
_cell.length_c   1.000
_cell.angle_alpha   90.00
_cell.angle_beta   90.00
_cell.angle_gamma   90.00
#
_symmetry.space_group_name_H-M   'P 1'
#
loop_
_entity.id
_entity.type
_entity.pdbx_description
1 polymer ?
#
loop_
_entity_poly.entity_id
_entity_poly.type
_entity_poly.pdbx_seq_one_letter_code
_entity_poly.pdbx_strand_id
1 'polypeptide(L)'
;MTDRIVLSIVDWDGVLDRNSLGFIQSQPPGFAEVTPLSAGEPIGPPYDGDRQITVDCFDGPLVSIAGQTVRTSVTATADQFRSGAALPASVCDADIPVNDNFVNPVSLPEGRQDIVVEPGASFFVDGLRLRTMPIPALWPDTSAPQAARTTAWSPDHREVTLTSSTSDRLLVIPESNNSGWRATTPGGTELTPVVVDGWQQAWIVPAGASGTVSLDFTTDRWYRLGIFGGLLLLIPLLIAALRRPRGVVDPGPVPRPWRSTPVAFAALLGAAIVLAGVVGAISVLVLGVGSALLNRRYGSELTSRVLVSAAGGFALLGAALLSLGPWRSADGYVGGSYAVQLASLIGIVALAVSAMRKP
;
A
#
# COMPACT_ATOMS: atom_id res chain seq x y z
N MET A 1 6.21 -4.44 66.43
CA MET A 1 5.84 -5.06 65.15
C MET A 1 6.13 -4.06 64.06
N THR A 2 6.83 -4.47 63.01
CA THR A 2 7.08 -3.63 61.83
C THR A 2 6.10 -4.06 60.76
N ASP A 3 5.27 -3.14 60.28
CA ASP A 3 4.23 -3.36 59.26
C ASP A 3 4.63 -2.82 57.89
N ARG A 4 5.73 -2.06 57.82
CA ARG A 4 6.21 -1.42 56.59
C ARG A 4 7.71 -1.64 56.39
N ILE A 5 8.07 -2.12 55.21
CA ILE A 5 9.45 -2.24 54.73
C ILE A 5 9.62 -1.28 53.54
N VAL A 6 10.67 -0.47 53.54
CA VAL A 6 10.99 0.45 52.42
C VAL A 6 12.32 -0.01 51.81
N LEU A 7 12.28 -0.35 50.52
CA LEU A 7 13.45 -0.74 49.74
C LEU A 7 13.76 0.37 48.72
N SER A 8 15.04 0.69 48.55
CA SER A 8 15.49 1.67 47.57
C SER A 8 16.79 1.18 46.94
N ILE A 9 16.86 1.23 45.61
CA ILE A 9 18.07 0.91 44.86
C ILE A 9 18.97 2.15 44.89
N VAL A 10 20.15 2.02 45.49
CA VAL A 10 21.09 3.14 45.67
C VAL A 10 22.18 3.18 44.62
N ASP A 11 22.46 2.05 43.96
CA ASP A 11 23.45 1.92 42.90
C ASP A 11 23.10 0.74 41.98
N TRP A 12 23.46 0.84 40.70
CA TRP A 12 23.26 -0.22 39.70
C TRP A 12 24.19 -0.03 38.50
N ASP A 13 24.47 -1.12 37.80
CA ASP A 13 25.25 -1.08 36.57
C ASP A 13 24.43 -0.46 35.44
N GLY A 14 24.92 0.66 34.89
CA GLY A 14 24.26 1.36 33.80
C GLY A 14 24.37 0.59 32.48
N VAL A 15 23.23 0.18 31.92
CA VAL A 15 23.14 -0.38 30.57
C VAL A 15 22.70 0.71 29.60
N LEU A 16 23.46 0.89 28.51
CA LEU A 16 23.11 1.81 27.43
C LEU A 16 22.34 1.06 26.35
N ASP A 17 21.15 1.54 26.05
CA ASP A 17 20.33 1.08 24.94
C ASP A 17 20.34 2.11 23.81
N ARG A 18 20.40 1.64 22.57
CA ARG A 18 20.19 2.48 21.40
C ARG A 18 18.79 2.26 20.90
N ASN A 19 17.93 3.24 21.10
CA ASN A 19 16.53 3.11 20.72
C ASN A 19 16.34 3.08 19.19
N SER A 20 15.12 2.79 18.74
CA SER A 20 14.76 2.71 17.32
C SER A 20 14.97 4.00 16.53
N LEU A 21 15.11 5.14 17.22
CA LEU A 21 15.42 6.45 16.64
C LEU A 21 16.92 6.73 16.59
N GLY A 22 17.74 5.83 17.12
CA GLY A 22 19.20 5.90 17.11
C GLY A 22 19.82 6.67 18.27
N PHE A 23 19.02 7.17 19.23
CA PHE A 23 19.51 7.83 20.43
C PHE A 23 19.99 6.80 21.46
N ILE A 24 21.06 7.14 22.17
CA ILE A 24 21.60 6.32 23.25
C ILE A 24 20.97 6.78 24.57
N GLN A 25 20.35 5.86 25.32
CA GLN A 25 19.69 6.12 26.59
C GLN A 25 20.14 5.09 27.65
N SER A 26 20.22 5.52 28.91
CA SER A 26 20.50 4.61 30.03
C SER A 26 19.21 3.98 30.54
N GLN A 27 19.25 2.68 30.83
CA GLN A 27 18.10 1.93 31.34
C GLN A 27 17.96 2.05 32.87
N PRO A 28 16.74 2.22 33.40
CA PRO A 28 16.49 2.24 34.83
C PRO A 28 16.60 0.83 35.45
N PRO A 29 16.94 0.71 36.75
CA PRO A 29 16.95 -0.56 37.45
C PRO A 29 15.52 -1.01 37.82
N GLY A 30 15.36 -2.28 38.18
CA GLY A 30 14.08 -2.83 38.64
C GLY A 30 14.24 -4.08 39.49
N PHE A 31 13.22 -4.39 40.30
CA PHE A 31 13.12 -5.64 41.04
C PHE A 31 12.24 -6.63 40.28
N ALA A 32 12.63 -7.91 40.26
CA ALA A 32 11.81 -8.98 39.69
C ALA A 32 10.85 -9.59 40.73
N GLU A 33 11.35 -9.89 41.93
CA GLU A 33 10.57 -10.45 43.04
C GLU A 33 11.16 -9.98 44.37
N VAL A 34 10.28 -9.70 45.35
CA VAL A 34 10.67 -9.36 46.73
C VAL A 34 9.76 -10.12 47.69
N THR A 35 10.33 -11.06 48.44
CA THR A 35 9.55 -11.93 49.33
C THR A 35 10.00 -11.75 50.78
N PRO A 36 9.19 -11.10 51.65
CA PRO A 36 9.51 -10.97 53.06
C PRO A 36 9.36 -12.33 53.77
N LEU A 37 10.31 -12.63 54.66
CA LEU A 37 10.37 -13.91 55.39
C LEU A 37 10.19 -13.71 56.90
N SER A 38 9.51 -14.65 57.56
CA SER A 38 9.40 -14.77 59.02
C SER A 38 9.90 -16.15 59.45
N ALA A 39 10.95 -16.19 60.28
CA ALA A 39 11.59 -17.44 60.73
C ALA A 39 12.01 -18.41 59.59
N GLY A 40 12.32 -17.87 58.41
CA GLY A 40 12.72 -18.65 57.23
C GLY A 40 11.59 -18.94 56.22
N GLU A 41 10.34 -18.63 56.57
CA GLU A 41 9.17 -18.90 55.72
C GLU A 41 8.58 -17.62 55.11
N PRO A 42 8.08 -17.65 53.86
CA PRO A 42 7.41 -16.51 53.23
C PRO A 42 6.20 -15.99 54.00
N ILE A 43 6.03 -14.67 54.02
CA ILE A 43 4.86 -14.02 54.60
C ILE A 43 3.79 -13.84 53.52
N GLY A 44 2.62 -14.44 53.74
CA GLY A 44 1.45 -14.36 52.85
C GLY A 44 1.28 -15.59 51.96
N PRO A 45 0.09 -15.79 51.37
CA PRO A 45 -0.13 -16.89 50.44
C PRO A 45 0.70 -16.68 49.16
N PRO A 46 1.21 -17.74 48.53
CA PRO A 46 1.83 -17.64 47.22
C PRO A 46 0.82 -17.10 46.20
N TYR A 47 1.33 -16.56 45.10
CA TYR A 47 0.48 -16.21 43.97
C TYR A 47 -0.28 -17.44 43.46
N ASP A 48 -1.61 -17.34 43.39
CA ASP A 48 -2.50 -18.34 42.83
C ASP A 48 -3.06 -17.82 41.50
N GLY A 49 -2.47 -18.30 40.40
CA GLY A 49 -2.87 -17.95 39.04
C GLY A 49 -4.22 -18.53 38.62
N ASP A 50 -4.64 -19.64 39.24
CA ASP A 50 -5.90 -20.35 38.97
C ASP A 50 -7.07 -19.79 39.77
N ARG A 51 -6.81 -18.90 40.72
CA ARG A 51 -7.83 -18.18 41.49
C ARG A 51 -8.84 -17.55 40.55
N GLN A 52 -10.09 -17.99 40.67
CA GLN A 52 -11.19 -17.40 39.92
C GLN A 52 -11.49 -15.99 40.40
N ILE A 53 -11.64 -15.08 39.44
CA ILE A 53 -12.06 -13.71 39.63
C ILE A 53 -13.30 -13.50 38.76
N THR A 54 -14.36 -12.99 39.38
CA THR A 54 -15.57 -12.59 38.66
C THR A 54 -15.72 -11.09 38.78
N VAL A 55 -15.78 -10.41 37.63
CA VAL A 55 -16.34 -9.07 37.52
C VAL A 55 -17.83 -9.26 37.29
N ASP A 56 -18.62 -8.84 38.27
CA ASP A 56 -20.05 -9.08 38.27
C ASP A 56 -20.81 -8.22 37.25
N CYS A 57 -22.12 -8.40 37.18
CA CYS A 57 -23.00 -7.71 36.24
C CYS A 57 -23.12 -6.19 36.49
N PHE A 58 -22.70 -5.72 37.66
CA PHE A 58 -22.79 -4.32 38.05
C PHE A 58 -21.54 -3.56 37.60
N ASP A 59 -20.37 -4.16 37.82
CA ASP A 59 -19.06 -3.59 37.47
C ASP A 59 -18.54 -4.04 36.09
N GLY A 60 -19.23 -4.99 35.45
CA GLY A 60 -18.86 -5.54 34.15
C GLY A 60 -19.27 -4.65 32.96
N PRO A 61 -18.82 -5.01 31.74
CA PRO A 61 -19.13 -4.25 30.53
C PRO A 61 -20.63 -4.13 30.26
N LEU A 62 -21.04 -2.97 29.73
CA LEU A 62 -22.41 -2.68 29.32
C LEU A 62 -22.49 -2.60 27.80
N VAL A 63 -23.53 -3.20 27.23
CA VAL A 63 -23.84 -3.10 25.80
C VAL A 63 -25.20 -2.42 25.64
N SER A 64 -25.25 -1.29 24.96
CA SER A 64 -26.49 -0.60 24.59
C SER A 64 -26.79 -0.84 23.12
N ILE A 65 -27.98 -1.37 22.82
CA ILE A 65 -28.43 -1.70 21.47
C ILE A 65 -29.95 -1.51 21.36
N ALA A 66 -30.41 -0.80 20.32
CA ALA A 66 -31.83 -0.50 20.09
C ALA A 66 -32.56 0.11 21.31
N GLY A 67 -31.84 0.91 22.12
CA GLY A 67 -32.36 1.51 23.35
C GLY A 67 -32.43 0.55 24.56
N GLN A 68 -32.00 -0.70 24.41
CA GLN A 68 -31.92 -1.70 25.49
C GLN A 68 -30.49 -1.80 26.00
N THR A 69 -30.34 -1.88 27.33
CA THR A 69 -29.03 -2.07 27.99
C THR A 69 -28.88 -3.51 28.44
N VAL A 70 -27.82 -4.15 27.98
CA VAL A 70 -27.42 -5.52 28.29
C VAL A 70 -26.20 -5.47 29.21
N ARG A 71 -26.38 -5.99 30.43
CA ARG A 71 -25.30 -6.15 31.40
C ARG A 71 -24.57 -7.46 31.16
N THR A 72 -23.26 -7.43 31.30
CA THR A 72 -22.42 -8.61 31.15
C THR A 72 -21.51 -8.81 32.35
N SER A 73 -21.17 -10.06 32.64
CA SER A 73 -20.19 -10.44 33.65
C SER A 73 -19.00 -11.12 32.97
N VAL A 74 -17.81 -10.98 33.56
CA VAL A 74 -16.59 -11.65 33.08
C VAL A 74 -16.03 -12.49 34.22
N THR A 75 -15.97 -13.80 34.01
CA THR A 75 -15.36 -14.75 34.96
C THR A 75 -14.17 -15.42 34.30
N ALA A 76 -12.99 -15.26 34.90
CA ALA A 76 -11.73 -15.82 34.41
C ALA A 76 -10.74 -16.01 35.57
N THR A 77 -9.62 -16.68 35.33
CA THR A 77 -8.56 -16.85 36.33
C THR A 77 -7.66 -15.61 36.40
N ALA A 78 -6.92 -15.44 37.50
CA ALA A 78 -5.97 -14.33 37.66
C ALA A 78 -4.92 -14.29 36.52
N ASP A 79 -4.42 -15.45 36.08
CA ASP A 79 -3.48 -15.51 34.95
C ASP A 79 -4.13 -15.12 33.62
N GLN A 80 -5.40 -15.47 33.40
CA GLN A 80 -6.13 -15.06 32.19
C GLN A 80 -6.30 -13.54 32.12
N PHE A 81 -6.66 -12.88 33.23
CA PHE A 81 -6.71 -11.42 33.29
C PHE A 81 -5.35 -10.76 33.02
N ARG A 82 -4.25 -11.36 33.46
CA ARG A 82 -2.89 -10.83 33.26
C ARG A 82 -2.35 -11.09 31.85
N SER A 83 -2.83 -12.13 31.16
CA SER A 83 -2.32 -12.55 29.86
C SER A 83 -2.57 -11.56 28.72
N GLY A 84 -3.56 -10.68 28.87
CA GLY A 84 -4.04 -9.81 27.80
C GLY A 84 -4.83 -10.53 26.70
N ALA A 85 -5.12 -11.82 26.85
CA ALA A 85 -5.98 -12.56 25.94
C ALA A 85 -7.45 -12.10 26.05
N ALA A 86 -8.20 -12.24 24.94
CA ALA A 86 -9.63 -11.91 24.92
C ALA A 86 -10.41 -12.82 25.89
N LEU A 87 -11.21 -12.21 26.76
CA LEU A 87 -12.07 -12.90 27.72
C LEU A 87 -13.53 -12.84 27.25
N PRO A 88 -14.24 -13.98 27.18
CA PRO A 88 -15.65 -13.97 26.83
C PRO A 88 -16.47 -13.32 27.95
N ALA A 89 -17.29 -12.33 27.59
CA ALA A 89 -18.29 -11.77 28.50
C ALA A 89 -19.60 -12.56 28.38
N SER A 90 -20.16 -12.96 29.52
CA SER A 90 -21.45 -13.62 29.60
C SER A 90 -22.54 -12.59 29.84
N VAL A 91 -23.65 -12.69 29.11
CA VAL A 91 -24.84 -11.88 29.39
C VAL A 91 -25.41 -12.31 30.73
N CYS A 92 -25.71 -11.34 31.58
CA CYS A 92 -26.35 -11.60 32.85
C CYS A 92 -27.84 -11.90 32.64
N ASP A 93 -28.30 -13.04 33.15
CA ASP A 93 -29.73 -13.30 33.30
C ASP A 93 -30.30 -12.39 34.41
N ALA A 94 -31.47 -11.81 34.18
CA ALA A 94 -32.11 -10.94 35.17
C ALA A 94 -32.80 -11.78 36.25
N ASP A 95 -32.17 -11.94 37.41
CA ASP A 95 -32.82 -12.41 38.67
C ASP A 95 -33.62 -11.27 39.36
N ILE A 96 -34.38 -10.48 38.60
CA ILE A 96 -35.18 -9.35 39.12
C ILE A 96 -36.53 -9.30 38.36
N PRO A 97 -37.68 -9.09 39.04
CA PRO A 97 -39.00 -9.10 38.41
C PRO A 97 -39.05 -8.19 37.20
N VAL A 98 -39.44 -8.78 36.08
CA VAL A 98 -39.55 -8.16 34.76
C VAL A 98 -40.40 -6.89 34.84
N ASN A 99 -39.74 -5.74 34.78
CA ASN A 99 -40.30 -4.51 34.26
C ASN A 99 -39.85 -4.36 32.79
N ASP A 100 -40.71 -4.87 31.91
CA ASP A 100 -40.93 -4.60 30.47
C ASP A 100 -39.78 -4.54 29.43
N ASN A 101 -38.48 -4.64 29.75
CA ASN A 101 -37.45 -4.41 28.69
C ASN A 101 -36.24 -5.35 28.63
N PHE A 102 -36.29 -6.55 29.22
CA PHE A 102 -35.23 -7.54 29.02
C PHE A 102 -35.81 -8.89 28.57
N VAL A 103 -35.65 -9.19 27.27
CA VAL A 103 -35.85 -10.53 26.73
C VAL A 103 -34.53 -10.93 26.12
N ASN A 104 -33.98 -12.06 26.56
CA ASN A 104 -33.00 -12.79 25.77
C ASN A 104 -33.83 -13.59 24.74
N PRO A 105 -33.92 -13.20 23.45
CA PRO A 105 -33.08 -12.26 22.69
C PRO A 105 -33.57 -10.80 22.56
N VAL A 106 -32.62 -9.87 22.39
CA VAL A 106 -32.84 -8.45 22.08
C VAL A 106 -33.56 -8.31 20.73
N SER A 107 -34.72 -7.64 20.72
CA SER A 107 -35.48 -7.39 19.51
C SER A 107 -34.95 -6.14 18.79
N LEU A 108 -34.51 -6.30 17.55
CA LEU A 108 -33.99 -5.20 16.74
C LEU A 108 -35.05 -4.73 15.74
N PRO A 109 -35.44 -3.44 15.74
CA PRO A 109 -36.32 -2.90 14.71
C PRO A 109 -35.58 -2.77 13.38
N GLU A 110 -36.33 -2.78 12.28
CA GLU A 110 -35.80 -2.55 10.95
C GLU A 110 -35.14 -1.16 10.86
N GLY A 111 -34.09 -1.06 10.04
CA GLY A 111 -33.36 0.17 9.81
C GLY A 111 -32.04 0.26 10.58
N ARG A 112 -31.48 1.47 10.63
CA ARG A 112 -30.18 1.73 11.24
C ARG A 112 -30.30 1.65 12.77
N GLN A 113 -29.50 0.76 13.36
CA GLN A 113 -29.31 0.65 14.81
C GLN A 113 -27.85 0.99 15.14
N ASP A 114 -27.65 1.76 16.20
CA ASP A 114 -26.31 2.01 16.75
C ASP A 114 -26.12 1.09 17.97
N ILE A 115 -24.88 0.58 18.12
CA ILE A 115 -24.48 -0.28 19.23
C ILE A 115 -23.32 0.40 19.94
N VAL A 116 -23.44 0.54 21.25
CA VAL A 116 -22.43 1.17 22.09
C VAL A 116 -22.02 0.17 23.16
N VAL A 117 -20.72 -0.12 23.25
CA VAL A 117 -20.16 -0.95 24.31
C VAL A 117 -19.36 -0.06 25.24
N GLU A 118 -19.70 -0.07 26.53
CA GLU A 118 -18.99 0.62 27.60
C GLU A 118 -18.24 -0.42 28.43
N PRO A 119 -16.93 -0.64 28.18
CA PRO A 119 -16.17 -1.71 28.80
C PRO A 119 -15.67 -1.40 30.22
N GLY A 120 -15.81 -0.16 30.70
CA GLY A 120 -15.23 0.29 31.96
C GLY A 120 -13.71 0.54 31.89
N ALA A 121 -13.07 0.70 33.05
CA ALA A 121 -11.64 1.05 33.13
C ALA A 121 -10.69 -0.16 32.99
N SER A 122 -11.20 -1.37 33.24
CA SER A 122 -10.39 -2.59 33.30
C SER A 122 -10.35 -3.38 31.99
N PHE A 123 -11.18 -3.00 31.01
CA PHE A 123 -11.33 -3.72 29.76
C PHE A 123 -11.31 -2.78 28.55
N PHE A 124 -11.02 -3.36 27.40
CA PHE A 124 -11.31 -2.80 26.09
C PHE A 124 -12.05 -3.86 25.26
N VAL A 125 -12.69 -3.42 24.18
CA VAL A 125 -13.50 -4.32 23.34
C VAL A 125 -12.61 -4.93 22.27
N ASP A 126 -12.47 -6.26 22.28
CA ASP A 126 -11.79 -7.02 21.23
C ASP A 126 -12.73 -7.31 20.05
N GLY A 127 -13.94 -7.81 20.33
CA GLY A 127 -14.93 -8.09 19.30
C GLY A 127 -16.34 -8.26 19.86
N LEU A 128 -17.33 -7.89 19.04
CA LEU A 128 -18.75 -8.10 19.33
C LEU A 128 -19.36 -8.98 18.23
N ARG A 129 -20.02 -10.07 18.62
CA ARG A 129 -20.70 -10.96 17.69
C ARG A 129 -22.19 -11.01 17.97
N LEU A 130 -22.98 -10.48 17.04
CA LEU A 130 -24.43 -10.60 17.05
C LEU A 130 -24.83 -11.89 16.33
N ARG A 131 -25.74 -12.66 16.92
CA ARG A 131 -26.30 -13.86 16.30
C ARG A 131 -27.81 -13.72 16.23
N THR A 132 -28.38 -14.07 15.08
CA THR A 132 -29.84 -14.12 14.90
C THR A 132 -30.40 -15.35 15.61
N MET A 133 -31.57 -15.19 16.24
CA MET A 133 -32.32 -16.31 16.83
C MET A 133 -33.33 -16.89 15.83
N PRO A 134 -33.56 -18.22 15.85
CA PRO A 134 -32.90 -19.21 16.71
C PRO A 134 -31.45 -19.43 16.29
N ILE A 135 -30.54 -19.62 17.26
CA ILE A 135 -29.18 -20.03 16.95
C ILE A 135 -29.26 -21.40 16.27
N PRO A 136 -28.76 -21.55 15.02
CA PRO A 136 -28.78 -22.84 14.34
C PRO A 136 -28.03 -23.88 15.20
N ALA A 137 -28.67 -25.03 15.45
CA ALA A 137 -28.10 -26.12 16.26
C ALA A 137 -26.82 -26.72 15.65
N LEU A 138 -26.67 -26.58 14.34
CA LEU A 138 -25.49 -26.93 13.57
C LEU A 138 -25.11 -25.68 12.77
N TRP A 139 -23.95 -25.12 13.06
CA TRP A 139 -23.24 -24.44 12.00
C TRP A 139 -22.78 -25.49 11.01
N PRO A 140 -22.79 -25.21 9.69
CA PRO A 140 -22.11 -26.10 8.78
C PRO A 140 -20.68 -26.24 9.30
N ASP A 141 -20.34 -27.44 9.77
CA ASP A 141 -18.99 -27.77 10.17
C ASP A 141 -18.09 -27.30 9.04
N THR A 142 -17.03 -26.56 9.38
CA THR A 142 -15.97 -26.16 8.45
C THR A 142 -15.67 -27.38 7.58
N SER A 143 -16.09 -27.36 6.32
CA SER A 143 -15.92 -28.51 5.45
C SER A 143 -14.42 -28.70 5.32
N ALA A 144 -13.88 -29.74 5.97
CA ALA A 144 -12.46 -30.03 5.86
C ALA A 144 -12.13 -30.15 4.37
N PRO A 145 -11.20 -29.32 3.84
CA PRO A 145 -10.90 -29.34 2.42
C PRO A 145 -10.49 -30.75 2.00
N GLN A 146 -11.16 -31.28 0.98
CA GLN A 146 -10.77 -32.55 0.40
C GLN A 146 -9.71 -32.29 -0.67
N ALA A 147 -8.53 -32.89 -0.52
CA ALA A 147 -7.49 -32.82 -1.52
C ALA A 147 -7.98 -33.45 -2.85
N ALA A 148 -7.94 -32.67 -3.92
CA ALA A 148 -8.25 -33.15 -5.26
C ALA A 148 -6.99 -33.74 -5.91
N ARG A 149 -7.17 -34.76 -6.76
CA ARG A 149 -6.04 -35.35 -7.51
C ARG A 149 -5.73 -34.49 -8.72
N THR A 150 -4.45 -34.22 -8.96
CA THR A 150 -3.97 -33.46 -10.12
C THR A 150 -3.25 -34.37 -11.10
N THR A 151 -3.55 -34.26 -12.39
CA THR A 151 -2.88 -35.04 -13.45
C THR A 151 -1.84 -34.23 -14.23
N ALA A 152 -2.03 -32.90 -14.31
CA ALA A 152 -1.09 -31.97 -14.90
C ALA A 152 -1.05 -30.67 -14.08
N TRP A 153 0.14 -30.07 -13.95
CA TRP A 153 0.31 -28.80 -13.26
C TRP A 153 1.46 -27.99 -13.85
N SER A 154 1.14 -27.12 -14.82
CA SER A 154 2.05 -26.15 -15.41
C SER A 154 1.61 -24.71 -15.08
N PRO A 155 2.43 -23.69 -15.42
CA PRO A 155 2.08 -22.28 -15.20
C PRO A 155 0.86 -21.80 -15.99
N ASP A 156 0.52 -22.48 -17.08
CA ASP A 156 -0.50 -22.09 -18.07
C ASP A 156 -1.61 -23.13 -18.25
N HIS A 157 -1.42 -24.35 -17.77
CA HIS A 157 -2.37 -25.46 -17.88
C HIS A 157 -2.33 -26.35 -16.63
N ARG A 158 -3.49 -26.64 -16.06
CA ARG A 158 -3.62 -27.52 -14.89
C ARG A 158 -4.80 -28.45 -15.08
N GLU A 159 -4.71 -29.66 -14.55
CA GLU A 159 -5.78 -30.63 -14.61
C GLU A 159 -6.07 -31.19 -13.23
N VAL A 160 -7.35 -31.18 -12.87
CA VAL A 160 -7.84 -31.66 -11.58
C VAL A 160 -8.94 -32.69 -11.80
N THR A 161 -8.75 -33.90 -11.29
CA THR A 161 -9.74 -34.97 -11.36
C THR A 161 -10.77 -34.84 -10.24
N LEU A 162 -12.04 -34.75 -10.64
CA LEU A 162 -13.18 -34.66 -9.75
C LEU A 162 -13.93 -36.00 -9.69
N THR A 163 -14.20 -36.47 -8.48
CA THR A 163 -15.16 -37.55 -8.20
C THR A 163 -16.58 -37.00 -8.18
N SER A 164 -17.58 -37.72 -8.67
CA SER A 164 -18.98 -37.23 -8.61
C SER A 164 -19.44 -37.00 -7.17
N SER A 165 -20.29 -35.99 -6.96
CA SER A 165 -20.93 -35.65 -5.68
C SER A 165 -22.41 -35.39 -5.90
N THR A 166 -23.25 -35.67 -4.91
CA THR A 166 -24.70 -35.35 -4.96
C THR A 166 -24.99 -33.89 -4.63
N SER A 167 -24.01 -33.14 -4.14
CA SER A 167 -24.09 -31.71 -3.85
C SER A 167 -23.12 -30.91 -4.70
N ASP A 168 -23.42 -29.63 -4.89
CA ASP A 168 -22.49 -28.65 -5.43
C ASP A 168 -21.23 -28.58 -4.55
N ARG A 169 -20.07 -28.36 -5.18
CA ARG A 169 -18.78 -28.24 -4.52
C ARG A 169 -17.99 -27.06 -5.06
N LEU A 170 -16.95 -26.68 -4.34
CA LEU A 170 -15.98 -25.70 -4.80
C LEU A 170 -14.66 -26.41 -5.12
N LEU A 171 -14.17 -26.21 -6.34
CA LEU A 171 -12.78 -26.49 -6.67
C LEU A 171 -11.96 -25.27 -6.28
N VAL A 172 -11.20 -25.36 -5.20
CA VAL A 172 -10.40 -24.25 -4.67
C VAL A 172 -8.93 -24.43 -5.05
N ILE A 173 -8.31 -23.36 -5.54
CA ILE A 173 -6.87 -23.25 -5.67
C ILE A 173 -6.42 -22.10 -4.75
N PRO A 174 -5.57 -22.35 -3.75
CA PRO A 174 -5.16 -21.36 -2.76
C PRO A 174 -4.12 -20.39 -3.33
N GLU A 175 -4.45 -19.76 -4.45
CA GLU A 175 -3.70 -18.73 -5.15
C GLU A 175 -4.61 -17.51 -5.33
N SER A 176 -4.00 -16.34 -5.48
CA SER A 176 -4.74 -15.09 -5.67
C SER A 176 -5.64 -15.14 -6.90
N ASN A 177 -6.86 -14.63 -6.76
CA ASN A 177 -7.83 -14.57 -7.84
C ASN A 177 -7.28 -13.90 -9.10
N ASN A 178 -7.38 -14.60 -10.23
CA ASN A 178 -6.93 -14.10 -11.51
C ASN A 178 -7.92 -14.47 -12.63
N SER A 179 -8.47 -13.45 -13.28
CA SER A 179 -9.47 -13.59 -14.36
C SER A 179 -8.93 -14.23 -15.65
N GLY A 180 -7.61 -14.47 -15.75
CA GLY A 180 -6.99 -15.15 -16.89
C GLY A 180 -7.17 -16.67 -16.88
N TRP A 181 -7.45 -17.27 -15.71
CA TRP A 181 -7.72 -18.70 -15.58
C TRP A 181 -9.18 -19.03 -15.89
N ARG A 182 -9.38 -20.06 -16.73
CA ARG A 182 -10.71 -20.63 -16.99
C ARG A 182 -10.71 -22.10 -16.68
N ALA A 183 -11.72 -22.57 -15.95
CA ALA A 183 -11.90 -23.98 -15.66
C ALA A 183 -13.01 -24.56 -16.54
N THR A 184 -12.77 -25.69 -17.20
CA THR A 184 -13.70 -26.34 -18.12
C THR A 184 -13.85 -27.82 -17.78
N THR A 185 -15.09 -28.32 -17.84
CA THR A 185 -15.38 -29.74 -17.64
C THR A 185 -14.98 -30.57 -18.86
N PRO A 186 -14.88 -31.92 -18.75
CA PRO A 186 -14.65 -32.79 -19.92
C PRO A 186 -15.65 -32.60 -21.05
N GLY A 187 -16.88 -32.16 -20.74
CA GLY A 187 -17.92 -31.84 -21.72
C GLY A 187 -17.80 -30.46 -22.35
N GLY A 188 -16.75 -29.69 -22.03
CA GLY A 188 -16.50 -28.35 -22.56
C GLY A 188 -17.31 -27.23 -21.90
N THR A 189 -17.97 -27.50 -20.76
CA THR A 189 -18.71 -26.47 -20.02
C THR A 189 -17.76 -25.68 -19.12
N GLU A 190 -17.75 -24.35 -19.26
CA GLU A 190 -16.97 -23.45 -18.40
C GLU A 190 -17.61 -23.35 -17.00
N LEU A 191 -16.81 -23.56 -15.96
CA LEU A 191 -17.25 -23.45 -14.57
C LEU A 191 -17.27 -21.99 -14.12
N THR A 192 -18.22 -21.65 -13.26
CA THR A 192 -18.37 -20.28 -12.75
C THR A 192 -17.29 -19.98 -11.71
N PRO A 193 -16.45 -18.95 -11.91
CA PRO A 193 -15.43 -18.56 -10.95
C PRO A 193 -16.06 -17.89 -9.72
N VAL A 194 -15.48 -18.14 -8.55
CA VAL A 194 -15.86 -17.52 -7.29
C VAL A 194 -14.61 -17.26 -6.44
N VAL A 195 -14.64 -16.20 -5.63
CA VAL A 195 -13.57 -15.87 -4.68
C VAL A 195 -13.90 -16.50 -3.33
N VAL A 196 -12.99 -17.31 -2.81
CA VAL A 196 -13.09 -17.97 -1.49
C VAL A 196 -12.13 -17.29 -0.52
N ASP A 197 -12.53 -17.20 0.75
CA ASP A 197 -11.77 -16.57 1.84
C ASP A 197 -11.34 -15.11 1.56
N GLY A 198 -12.03 -14.44 0.63
CA GLY A 198 -11.76 -13.05 0.24
C GLY A 198 -10.56 -12.86 -0.70
N TRP A 199 -9.81 -13.91 -1.07
CA TRP A 199 -8.62 -13.77 -1.92
C TRP A 199 -8.31 -14.96 -2.85
N GLN A 200 -8.74 -16.17 -2.50
CA GLN A 200 -8.43 -17.39 -3.26
C GLN A 200 -9.33 -17.52 -4.48
N GLN A 201 -8.81 -18.06 -5.58
CA GLN A 201 -9.64 -18.47 -6.71
C GLN A 201 -10.29 -19.83 -6.49
N ALA A 202 -11.54 -19.93 -6.89
CA ALA A 202 -12.26 -21.18 -6.94
C ALA A 202 -13.25 -21.20 -8.10
N TRP A 203 -13.80 -22.39 -8.36
CA TRP A 203 -14.87 -22.59 -9.32
C TRP A 203 -15.99 -23.45 -8.74
N ILE A 204 -17.23 -23.10 -9.07
CA ILE A 204 -18.40 -23.89 -8.70
C ILE A 204 -18.44 -25.16 -9.56
N VAL A 205 -18.43 -26.32 -8.91
CA VAL A 205 -18.58 -27.64 -9.51
C VAL A 205 -20.01 -28.13 -9.20
N PRO A 206 -20.91 -28.19 -10.20
CA PRO A 206 -22.28 -28.65 -9.99
C PRO A 206 -22.35 -30.10 -9.51
N ALA A 207 -23.42 -30.43 -8.77
CA ALA A 207 -23.76 -31.80 -8.42
C ALA A 207 -23.78 -32.72 -9.67
N GLY A 208 -23.28 -33.94 -9.51
CA GLY A 208 -23.15 -34.93 -10.58
C GLY A 208 -21.90 -34.76 -11.45
N ALA A 209 -21.27 -33.58 -11.50
CA ALA A 209 -20.08 -33.35 -12.31
C ALA A 209 -18.91 -34.24 -11.85
N SER A 210 -18.27 -34.89 -12.83
CA SER A 210 -17.15 -35.80 -12.61
C SER A 210 -16.18 -35.80 -13.80
N GLY A 211 -15.00 -36.36 -13.58
CA GLY A 211 -13.93 -36.40 -14.58
C GLY A 211 -12.90 -35.29 -14.38
N THR A 212 -12.02 -35.13 -15.36
CA THR A 212 -10.89 -34.18 -15.28
C THR A 212 -11.31 -32.80 -15.74
N VAL A 213 -11.28 -31.83 -14.84
CA VAL A 213 -11.42 -30.41 -15.15
C VAL A 213 -10.08 -29.86 -15.60
N SER A 214 -10.05 -29.24 -16.78
CA SER A 214 -8.90 -28.49 -17.27
C SER A 214 -9.01 -27.03 -16.84
N LEU A 215 -7.90 -26.47 -16.36
CA LEU A 215 -7.76 -25.07 -16.05
C LEU A 215 -6.69 -24.49 -16.96
N ASP A 216 -7.07 -23.51 -17.78
CA ASP A 216 -6.19 -22.94 -18.80
C ASP A 216 -6.05 -21.44 -18.64
N PHE A 217 -4.81 -20.95 -18.74
CA PHE A 217 -4.51 -19.53 -18.83
C PHE A 217 -4.58 -19.08 -20.29
N THR A 218 -5.79 -18.78 -20.75
CA THR A 218 -6.11 -18.61 -22.19
C THR A 218 -5.28 -17.54 -22.92
N THR A 219 -4.75 -16.54 -22.20
CA THR A 219 -3.97 -15.43 -22.77
C THR A 219 -2.49 -15.78 -22.99
N ASP A 220 -1.97 -16.86 -22.40
CA ASP A 220 -0.55 -17.21 -22.44
C ASP A 220 -0.05 -17.41 -23.89
N ARG A 221 -0.85 -18.05 -24.73
CA ARG A 221 -0.51 -18.28 -26.15
C ARG A 221 -0.21 -16.99 -26.90
N TRP A 222 -1.02 -15.95 -26.70
CA TRP A 222 -0.84 -14.65 -27.36
C TRP A 222 0.36 -13.90 -26.80
N TYR A 223 0.59 -13.99 -25.50
CA TYR A 223 1.76 -13.45 -24.85
C TYR A 223 3.05 -14.06 -25.42
N ARG A 224 3.14 -15.39 -25.50
CA ARG A 224 4.30 -16.09 -26.09
C ARG A 224 4.48 -15.77 -27.57
N LEU A 225 3.40 -15.74 -28.35
CA LEU A 225 3.47 -15.38 -29.77
C LEU A 225 3.98 -13.94 -29.96
N GLY A 226 3.54 -13.00 -29.10
CA GLY A 226 4.02 -11.62 -29.12
C GLY A 226 5.52 -11.52 -28.85
N ILE A 227 6.03 -12.24 -27.85
CA ILE A 227 7.46 -12.26 -27.52
C ILE A 227 8.28 -12.89 -28.65
N PHE A 228 7.97 -14.12 -29.04
CA PHE A 228 8.76 -14.82 -30.06
C PHE A 228 8.63 -14.18 -31.44
N GLY A 229 7.42 -13.72 -31.80
CA GLY A 229 7.18 -12.97 -33.03
C GLY A 229 7.95 -11.66 -33.06
N GLY A 230 7.91 -10.88 -31.97
CA GLY A 230 8.66 -9.64 -31.83
C GLY A 230 10.18 -9.84 -31.92
N LEU A 231 10.71 -10.85 -31.24
CA LEU A 231 12.13 -11.22 -31.32
C LEU A 231 12.52 -11.67 -32.73
N LEU A 232 11.67 -12.43 -33.42
CA LEU A 232 11.92 -12.88 -34.78
C LEU A 232 12.00 -11.70 -35.77
N LEU A 233 11.21 -10.65 -35.55
CA LEU A 233 11.24 -9.42 -36.36
C LEU A 233 12.55 -8.63 -36.22
N LEU A 234 13.38 -8.90 -35.19
CA LEU A 234 14.72 -8.31 -35.09
C LEU A 234 15.67 -8.85 -36.16
N ILE A 235 15.46 -10.07 -36.67
CA ILE A 235 16.31 -10.66 -37.72
C ILE A 235 16.21 -9.89 -39.04
N PRO A 236 15.02 -9.68 -39.65
CA PRO A 236 14.92 -8.88 -40.87
C PRO A 236 15.34 -7.42 -40.64
N LEU A 237 15.10 -6.85 -39.45
CA LEU A 237 15.59 -5.52 -39.09
C LEU A 237 17.12 -5.47 -39.09
N LEU A 238 17.79 -6.44 -38.48
CA LEU A 238 19.25 -6.57 -38.47
C LEU A 238 19.79 -6.76 -39.90
N ILE A 239 19.15 -7.61 -40.70
CA ILE A 239 19.53 -7.80 -42.10
C ILE A 239 19.37 -6.49 -42.88
N ALA A 240 18.27 -5.75 -42.69
CA ALA A 240 18.05 -4.45 -43.33
C ALA A 240 19.12 -3.43 -42.90
N ALA A 241 19.50 -3.41 -41.62
CA ALA A 241 20.53 -2.54 -41.09
C ALA A 241 21.95 -2.89 -41.59
N LEU A 242 22.26 -4.19 -41.75
CA LEU A 242 23.56 -4.66 -42.25
C LEU A 242 23.66 -4.67 -43.78
N ARG A 243 22.54 -4.60 -44.49
CA ARG A 243 22.51 -4.50 -45.95
C ARG A 243 23.12 -3.17 -46.36
N ARG A 244 24.39 -3.22 -46.77
CA ARG A 244 25.01 -2.12 -47.51
C ARG A 244 24.28 -1.97 -48.85
N PRO A 245 23.80 -0.77 -49.21
CA PRO A 245 23.22 -0.55 -50.52
C PRO A 245 24.24 -0.96 -51.60
N ARG A 246 23.80 -1.79 -52.56
CA ARG A 246 24.62 -2.16 -53.73
C ARG A 246 24.59 -0.99 -54.70
N GLY A 247 25.70 -0.26 -54.76
CA GLY A 247 25.86 0.94 -55.58
C GLY A 247 26.01 2.19 -54.73
N VAL A 248 26.75 3.16 -55.27
CA VAL A 248 26.74 4.53 -54.75
C VAL A 248 25.34 5.07 -55.06
N VAL A 249 24.42 4.91 -54.13
CA VAL A 249 23.14 5.63 -54.16
C VAL A 249 23.53 7.10 -54.03
N ASP A 250 23.37 7.88 -55.10
CA ASP A 250 23.44 9.34 -55.00
C ASP A 250 22.36 9.73 -53.98
N PRO A 251 22.74 10.18 -52.77
CA PRO A 251 21.79 10.44 -51.69
C PRO A 251 20.88 11.65 -52.02
N GLY A 252 21.03 12.23 -53.20
CA GLY A 252 20.37 13.45 -53.60
C GLY A 252 20.98 14.64 -52.85
N PRO A 253 20.36 15.82 -52.97
CA PRO A 253 20.80 16.97 -52.21
C PRO A 253 20.67 16.68 -50.72
N VAL A 254 21.70 17.05 -49.95
CA VAL A 254 21.71 16.93 -48.49
C VAL A 254 20.40 17.47 -47.92
N PRO A 255 19.67 16.69 -47.07
CA PRO A 255 18.44 17.16 -46.44
C PRO A 255 18.65 18.53 -45.82
N ARG A 256 17.85 19.50 -46.26
CA ARG A 256 17.97 20.87 -45.75
C ARG A 256 17.12 20.98 -44.48
N PRO A 257 17.69 21.45 -43.36
CA PRO A 257 16.90 21.73 -42.18
C PRO A 257 15.88 22.83 -42.47
N TRP A 258 14.79 22.83 -41.73
CA TRP A 258 13.76 23.86 -41.81
C TRP A 258 14.38 25.23 -41.47
N ARG A 259 14.18 26.25 -42.32
CA ARG A 259 14.83 27.58 -42.19
C ARG A 259 13.87 28.73 -41.84
N SER A 260 12.67 28.41 -41.33
CA SER A 260 11.67 29.42 -41.00
C SER A 260 11.89 29.97 -39.58
N THR A 261 12.53 31.12 -39.50
CA THR A 261 12.70 31.89 -38.25
C THR A 261 11.37 32.20 -37.55
N PRO A 262 10.27 32.60 -38.22
CA PRO A 262 9.01 32.85 -37.50
C PRO A 262 8.40 31.57 -36.90
N VAL A 263 8.52 30.44 -37.59
CA VAL A 263 8.05 29.15 -37.07
C VAL A 263 8.90 28.69 -35.88
N ALA A 264 10.22 28.85 -35.96
CA ALA A 264 11.13 28.53 -34.86
C ALA A 264 10.84 29.39 -33.63
N PHE A 265 10.58 30.69 -33.82
CA PHE A 265 10.22 31.60 -32.73
C PHE A 265 8.86 31.25 -32.12
N ALA A 266 7.86 30.91 -32.94
CA ALA A 266 6.55 30.45 -32.46
C ALA A 266 6.66 29.14 -31.67
N ALA A 267 7.48 28.20 -32.13
CA ALA A 267 7.75 26.95 -31.43
C ALA A 267 8.48 27.18 -30.10
N LEU A 268 9.49 28.05 -30.07
CA LEU A 268 10.19 28.41 -28.83
C LEU A 268 9.24 29.12 -27.84
N LEU A 269 8.41 30.04 -28.33
CA LEU A 269 7.41 30.72 -27.50
C LEU A 269 6.43 29.72 -26.88
N GLY A 270 5.91 28.79 -27.69
CA GLY A 270 5.04 27.71 -27.20
C GLY A 270 5.72 26.81 -26.17
N ALA A 271 6.95 26.37 -26.43
CA ALA A 271 7.73 25.56 -25.49
C ALA A 271 8.01 26.31 -24.18
N ALA A 272 8.35 27.60 -24.24
CA ALA A 272 8.59 28.41 -23.06
C ALA A 272 7.31 28.64 -22.23
N ILE A 273 6.15 28.79 -22.89
CA ILE A 273 4.85 28.86 -22.21
C ILE A 273 4.54 27.53 -21.50
N VAL A 274 4.80 26.39 -22.13
CA VAL A 274 4.59 25.08 -21.49
C VAL A 274 5.53 24.88 -20.29
N LEU A 275 6.78 25.31 -20.41
CA LEU A 275 7.79 25.13 -19.36
C LEU A 275 7.65 26.10 -18.19
N ALA A 276 7.30 27.37 -18.45
CA ALA A 276 7.36 28.44 -17.46
C ALA A 276 6.20 29.45 -17.54
N GLY A 277 5.14 29.13 -18.29
CA GLY A 277 3.95 29.96 -18.43
C GLY A 277 4.25 31.34 -19.01
N VAL A 278 3.60 32.36 -18.45
CA VAL A 278 3.75 33.77 -18.87
C VAL A 278 5.19 34.25 -18.72
N VAL A 279 5.92 33.81 -17.69
CA VAL A 279 7.34 34.18 -17.49
C VAL A 279 8.22 33.62 -18.61
N GLY A 280 7.93 32.41 -19.08
CA GLY A 280 8.54 31.82 -20.28
C GLY A 280 8.31 32.68 -21.52
N ALA A 281 7.06 33.08 -21.76
CA ALA A 281 6.71 33.94 -22.89
C ALA A 281 7.45 35.28 -22.85
N ILE A 282 7.47 35.95 -21.70
CA ILE A 282 8.16 37.23 -21.50
C ILE A 282 9.66 37.06 -21.76
N SER A 283 10.28 36.00 -21.24
CA SER A 283 11.71 35.74 -21.43
C SER A 283 12.08 35.58 -22.91
N VAL A 284 11.26 34.85 -23.68
CA VAL A 284 11.45 34.68 -25.14
C VAL A 284 11.28 36.01 -25.88
N LEU A 285 10.27 36.80 -25.53
CA LEU A 285 10.04 38.10 -26.16
C LEU A 285 11.17 39.09 -25.85
N VAL A 286 11.60 39.18 -24.59
CA VAL A 286 12.67 40.09 -24.15
C VAL A 286 14.00 39.72 -24.81
N LEU A 287 14.40 38.45 -24.75
CA LEU A 287 15.66 37.99 -25.36
C LEU A 287 15.59 38.02 -26.90
N GLY A 288 14.42 37.70 -27.48
CA GLY A 288 14.19 37.78 -28.92
C GLY A 288 14.31 39.20 -29.45
N VAL A 289 13.53 40.14 -28.92
CA VAL A 289 13.55 41.56 -29.31
C VAL A 289 14.90 42.20 -28.97
N GLY A 290 15.43 41.94 -27.77
CA GLY A 290 16.73 42.43 -27.32
C GLY A 290 17.85 41.99 -28.27
N SER A 291 17.84 40.72 -28.68
CA SER A 291 18.80 40.24 -29.68
C SER A 291 18.62 40.96 -31.02
N ALA A 292 17.38 41.16 -31.50
CA ALA A 292 17.12 41.79 -32.79
C ALA A 292 17.60 43.25 -32.83
N LEU A 293 17.39 43.99 -31.75
CA LEU A 293 17.88 45.36 -31.57
C LEU A 293 19.41 45.40 -31.50
N LEU A 294 20.02 44.50 -30.73
CA LEU A 294 21.47 44.40 -30.60
C LEU A 294 22.13 44.10 -31.95
N ASN A 295 21.51 43.21 -32.73
CA ASN A 295 21.97 42.87 -34.08
C ASN A 295 21.91 44.04 -35.05
N ARG A 296 20.82 44.83 -35.00
CA ARG A 296 20.66 46.03 -35.84
C ARG A 296 21.70 47.09 -35.52
N ARG A 297 22.11 47.22 -34.25
CA ARG A 297 22.99 48.30 -33.80
C ARG A 297 24.48 47.95 -33.86
N TYR A 298 24.85 46.70 -33.57
CA TYR A 298 26.25 46.29 -33.39
C TYR A 298 26.66 45.06 -34.21
N GLY A 299 25.76 44.54 -35.04
CA GLY A 299 26.03 43.39 -35.90
C GLY A 299 25.84 42.02 -35.24
N SER A 300 26.02 40.97 -36.05
CA SER A 300 25.77 39.58 -35.68
C SER A 300 26.81 39.03 -34.72
N GLU A 301 28.09 39.36 -34.91
CA GLU A 301 29.17 38.81 -34.08
C GLU A 301 29.03 39.15 -32.60
N LEU A 302 28.78 40.43 -32.27
CA LEU A 302 28.61 40.85 -30.88
C LEU A 302 27.36 40.21 -30.28
N THR A 303 26.27 40.15 -31.04
CA THR A 303 25.01 39.58 -30.53
C THR A 303 25.15 38.10 -30.19
N SER A 304 25.85 37.32 -31.01
CA SER A 304 26.12 35.91 -30.75
C SER A 304 26.98 35.73 -29.50
N ARG A 305 28.03 36.54 -29.33
CA ARG A 305 28.87 36.50 -28.11
C ARG A 305 28.04 36.79 -26.85
N VAL A 306 27.19 37.82 -26.88
CA VAL A 306 26.33 38.19 -25.75
C VAL A 306 25.34 37.08 -25.40
N LEU A 307 24.69 36.46 -26.39
CA LEU A 307 23.73 35.38 -26.14
C LEU A 307 24.41 34.12 -25.58
N VAL A 308 25.59 33.76 -26.07
CA VAL A 308 26.37 32.63 -25.54
C VAL A 308 26.86 32.90 -24.12
N SER A 309 27.36 34.11 -23.85
CA SER A 309 27.76 34.51 -22.50
C SER A 309 26.56 34.53 -21.54
N ALA A 310 25.39 35.00 -21.99
CA ALA A 310 24.17 34.95 -21.20
C ALA A 310 23.74 33.51 -20.93
N ALA A 311 23.73 32.64 -21.95
CA ALA A 311 23.38 31.23 -21.79
C ALA A 311 24.25 30.54 -20.72
N GLY A 312 25.57 30.65 -20.84
CA GLY A 312 26.50 30.06 -19.89
C GLY A 312 26.46 30.71 -18.50
N GLY A 313 26.44 32.04 -18.44
CA GLY A 313 26.45 32.79 -17.18
C GLY A 313 25.20 32.54 -16.34
N PHE A 314 24.02 32.52 -16.96
CA PHE A 314 22.76 32.26 -16.25
C PHE A 314 22.58 30.79 -15.88
N ALA A 315 23.11 29.84 -16.67
CA ALA A 315 23.17 28.43 -16.27
C ALA A 315 24.06 28.21 -15.03
N LEU A 316 25.25 28.83 -15.01
CA LEU A 316 26.15 28.78 -13.86
C LEU A 316 25.53 29.46 -12.62
N LEU A 317 24.87 30.60 -12.82
CA LEU A 317 24.16 31.28 -11.73
C LEU A 317 23.04 30.40 -11.15
N GLY A 318 22.24 29.74 -11.99
CA GLY A 318 21.21 28.80 -11.54
C GLY A 318 21.79 27.66 -10.71
N ALA A 319 22.91 27.07 -11.15
CA ALA A 319 23.60 26.00 -10.42
C ALA A 319 24.19 26.48 -9.08
N ALA A 320 24.78 27.68 -9.05
CA ALA A 320 25.33 28.28 -7.83
C ALA A 320 24.23 28.64 -6.82
N LEU A 321 23.06 29.09 -7.28
CA LEU A 321 21.92 29.34 -6.40
C LEU A 321 21.33 28.02 -5.86
N LEU A 322 21.31 26.96 -6.67
CA LEU A 322 20.81 25.65 -6.26
C LEU A 322 21.69 24.99 -5.19
N SER A 323 23.01 25.23 -5.20
CA SER A 323 23.92 24.65 -4.21
C SER A 323 23.71 25.18 -2.79
N LEU A 324 22.96 26.28 -2.62
CA LEU A 324 22.55 26.80 -1.31
C LEU A 324 21.47 25.94 -0.64
N GLY A 325 20.80 25.06 -1.38
CA GLY A 325 19.77 24.16 -0.85
C GLY A 325 19.50 22.99 -1.80
N PRO A 326 20.47 22.07 -1.97
CA PRO A 326 20.36 20.94 -2.87
C PRO A 326 19.31 19.94 -2.38
N TRP A 327 19.02 18.93 -3.21
CA TRP A 327 18.08 17.87 -2.84
C TRP A 327 18.52 17.18 -1.53
N ARG A 328 17.62 17.09 -0.55
CA ARG A 328 17.86 16.60 0.83
C ARG A 328 18.71 17.50 1.73
N SER A 329 18.84 18.79 1.43
CA SER A 329 19.35 19.75 2.42
C SER A 329 18.48 19.75 3.68
N ALA A 330 19.12 19.88 4.84
CA ALA A 330 18.43 19.96 6.13
C ALA A 330 17.49 21.18 6.21
N ASP A 331 17.89 22.30 5.59
CA ASP A 331 17.13 23.55 5.56
C ASP A 331 16.09 23.64 4.43
N GLY A 332 15.93 22.57 3.64
CA GLY A 332 14.94 22.48 2.57
C GLY A 332 15.46 22.81 1.17
N TYR A 333 14.76 22.28 0.16
CA TYR A 333 15.17 22.32 -1.25
C TYR A 333 14.85 23.67 -1.93
N VAL A 334 15.87 24.37 -2.43
CA VAL A 334 15.71 25.70 -3.06
C VAL A 334 15.55 25.66 -4.59
N GLY A 335 15.53 24.47 -5.21
CA GLY A 335 15.38 24.36 -6.66
C GLY A 335 14.01 24.80 -7.18
N GLY A 336 12.99 24.86 -6.33
CA GLY A 336 11.70 25.47 -6.65
C GLY A 336 11.68 27.01 -6.57
N SER A 337 12.77 27.64 -6.12
CA SER A 337 12.80 29.10 -5.94
C SER A 337 12.79 29.85 -7.27
N TYR A 338 12.15 31.03 -7.27
CA TYR A 338 12.05 31.87 -8.47
C TYR A 338 13.42 32.27 -9.04
N ALA A 339 14.42 32.47 -8.19
CA ALA A 339 15.76 32.89 -8.61
C ALA A 339 16.49 31.77 -9.39
N VAL A 340 16.47 30.53 -8.89
CA VAL A 340 17.05 29.36 -9.57
C VAL A 340 16.33 29.09 -10.89
N GLN A 341 14.99 29.12 -10.86
CA GLN A 341 14.14 28.87 -12.03
C GLN A 341 14.32 29.92 -13.11
N LEU A 342 14.32 31.21 -12.75
CA LEU A 342 14.48 32.31 -13.71
C LEU A 342 15.89 32.32 -14.32
N ALA A 343 16.94 32.11 -13.53
CA ALA A 343 18.30 32.02 -14.06
C ALA A 343 18.42 30.86 -15.06
N SER A 344 17.92 29.67 -14.71
CA SER A 344 17.94 28.52 -15.61
C SER A 344 17.16 28.77 -16.91
N LEU A 345 15.97 29.40 -16.80
CA LEU A 345 15.13 29.75 -17.95
C LEU A 345 15.82 30.74 -18.89
N ILE A 346 16.43 31.81 -18.37
CA ILE A 346 17.17 32.78 -19.18
C ILE A 346 18.33 32.09 -19.91
N GLY A 347 19.04 31.18 -19.22
CA GLY A 347 20.12 30.40 -19.82
C GLY A 347 19.66 29.59 -21.04
N ILE A 348 18.56 28.84 -20.90
CA ILE A 348 17.97 28.01 -21.95
C ILE A 348 17.44 28.87 -23.10
N VAL A 349 16.71 29.94 -22.81
CA VAL A 349 16.11 30.80 -23.84
C VAL A 349 17.20 31.55 -24.62
N ALA A 350 18.25 32.04 -23.95
CA ALA A 350 19.37 32.69 -24.64
C ALA A 350 20.07 31.75 -25.62
N LEU A 351 20.27 30.48 -25.21
CA LEU A 351 20.81 29.43 -26.08
C LEU A 351 19.88 29.18 -27.29
N ALA A 352 18.58 29.04 -27.06
CA ALA A 352 17.61 28.77 -28.12
C ALA A 352 17.50 29.95 -29.10
N VAL A 353 17.48 31.19 -28.63
CA VAL A 353 17.49 32.40 -29.47
C VAL A 353 18.78 32.49 -30.30
N SER A 354 19.92 32.09 -29.73
CA SER A 354 21.19 32.03 -30.47
C SER A 354 21.13 31.01 -31.62
N ALA A 355 20.52 29.85 -31.39
CA ALA A 355 20.45 28.77 -32.38
C ALA A 355 19.51 29.05 -33.57
N MET A 356 18.53 29.96 -33.40
CA MET A 356 17.58 30.33 -34.47
C MET A 356 18.13 31.34 -35.49
N ARG A 357 19.31 31.93 -35.22
CA ARG A 357 19.91 32.93 -36.07
C ARG A 357 20.67 32.28 -37.23
N LYS A 358 20.49 32.81 -38.43
CA LYS A 358 21.33 32.45 -39.57
C LYS A 358 22.75 32.99 -39.31
N PRO A 359 23.80 32.23 -39.64
CA PRO A 359 25.17 32.72 -39.60
C PRO A 359 25.34 33.94 -40.51
#